data_AF-A0A519MNV3-F1
#
_entry.id   AF-A0A519MNV3-F1
#
_cell.length_a   1.000
_cell.length_b   1.000
_cell.length_c   1.000
_cell.angle_alpha   90.00
_cell.angle_beta   90.00
_cell.angle_gamma   90.00
#
_symmetry.space_group_name_H-M   'P 1'
#
loop_
_entity.id
_entity.type
_entity.pdbx_description
1 polymer ?
#
loop_
_entity_poly.entity_id
_entity_poly.type
_entity_poly.pdbx_seq_one_letter_code
_entity_poly.pdbx_strand_id
1 'polypeptide(L)'
;MGKILCFWIALLPILSSGQEKRYEISLKDKKDQSLAYFDFYVDKVYDKRQMRDNIGTVQTGVANTKKLADLEGGFVTSMTEYLMKVLPKRDGARKISLCFYELFVGEETNYEENEEIGIATAVVDFVEEKNGQLLTVGRFAETVKGRSADVTGKHDERIKEVLKRCFNAFNNIQGSKESQIAFNPNLPEVKASPGLPKKGVYISFADALEGTPSATEFFFSQKDERYMLFSEPARMPLAGYYGFSDGSVFYLNLGKYSGDNFFYESHAAGDKWVVQIPNRDKDLLAAIARTDRFGGIWIDAIPDQVVVLVDRYSGKVEPANDGDVRRMIAAFPDLLKEYSATDGKYEA
;
A
#
# COMPACT_ATOMS: atom_id res chain seq x y z
N MET A 1 6.96 -21.72 -30.24
CA MET A 1 7.60 -20.44 -30.58
C MET A 1 7.17 -19.44 -29.52
N GLY A 2 8.03 -19.17 -28.54
CA GLY A 2 7.72 -18.23 -27.45
C GLY A 2 7.70 -16.80 -27.99
N LYS A 3 6.63 -16.06 -27.72
CA LYS A 3 6.59 -14.62 -27.97
C LYS A 3 7.61 -13.97 -27.06
N ILE A 4 8.71 -13.45 -27.62
CA ILE A 4 9.66 -12.62 -26.91
C ILE A 4 8.95 -11.29 -26.65
N LEU A 5 8.74 -10.96 -25.38
CA LEU A 5 8.12 -9.70 -24.95
C LEU A 5 9.19 -8.61 -25.05
N CYS A 6 9.07 -7.70 -26.02
CA CYS A 6 9.96 -6.55 -26.14
C CYS A 6 9.54 -5.47 -25.13
N PHE A 7 10.47 -5.02 -24.29
CA PHE A 7 10.23 -3.98 -23.28
C PHE A 7 10.68 -2.61 -23.82
N TRP A 8 9.77 -1.64 -23.83
CA TRP A 8 10.06 -0.23 -24.08
C TRP A 8 10.30 0.47 -22.74
N ILE A 9 11.47 1.08 -22.53
CA ILE A 9 11.83 1.75 -21.27
C ILE A 9 12.51 3.07 -21.61
N ALA A 10 11.95 4.19 -21.15
CA ALA A 10 12.68 5.46 -21.17
C ALA A 10 13.17 5.85 -19.77
N LEU A 11 14.36 6.45 -19.75
CA LEU A 11 15.12 6.79 -18.56
C LEU A 11 14.77 8.18 -18.04
N LEU A 12 14.69 8.32 -16.72
CA LEU A 12 14.51 9.60 -16.03
C LEU A 12 15.78 9.99 -15.28
N PRO A 13 16.30 11.23 -15.43
CA PRO A 13 17.48 11.69 -14.72
C PRO A 13 17.18 11.94 -13.23
N ILE A 14 18.01 11.39 -12.34
CA ILE A 14 17.91 11.57 -10.89
C ILE A 14 18.56 12.90 -10.50
N LEU A 15 17.76 13.93 -10.26
CA LEU A 15 18.23 15.17 -9.62
C LEU A 15 18.33 14.95 -8.10
N SER A 16 19.43 15.38 -7.49
CA SER A 16 19.60 15.29 -6.03
C SER A 16 18.64 16.26 -5.33
N SER A 17 17.66 15.71 -4.62
CA SER A 17 16.69 16.47 -3.84
C SER A 17 17.30 16.93 -2.51
N GLY A 18 17.26 18.23 -2.22
CA GLY A 18 17.22 18.67 -0.83
C GLY A 18 16.03 18.04 -0.11
N GLN A 19 16.15 17.73 1.18
CA GLN A 19 15.05 17.12 1.96
C GLN A 19 13.80 17.99 1.85
N GLU A 20 12.82 17.51 1.07
CA GLU A 20 11.57 18.22 0.87
C GLU A 20 10.79 18.21 2.19
N LYS A 21 10.28 19.38 2.59
CA LYS A 21 9.54 19.52 3.85
C LYS A 21 8.24 18.71 3.78
N ARG A 22 8.19 17.61 4.54
CA ARG A 22 7.02 16.74 4.65
C ARG A 22 5.88 17.43 5.40
N TYR A 23 4.65 17.00 5.11
CA TYR A 23 3.46 17.46 5.81
C TYR A 23 3.23 16.61 7.06
N GLU A 24 3.03 17.22 8.22
CA GLU A 24 2.80 16.49 9.47
C GLU A 24 1.31 16.47 9.80
N ILE A 25 0.76 15.27 9.93
CA ILE A 25 -0.60 15.03 10.42
C ILE A 25 -0.52 14.80 11.94
N SER A 26 -1.23 15.63 12.70
CA SER A 26 -1.32 15.48 14.14
C SER A 26 -2.57 14.71 14.53
N LEU A 27 -2.41 13.66 15.33
CA LEU A 27 -3.54 12.95 15.94
C LEU A 27 -3.92 13.51 17.32
N LYS A 28 -3.26 14.58 17.77
CA LYS A 28 -3.46 15.19 19.08
C LYS A 28 -4.66 16.15 19.04
N ASP A 29 -5.88 15.63 18.94
CA ASP A 29 -7.07 16.48 19.14
C ASP A 29 -7.55 16.40 20.59
N LYS A 30 -7.69 17.54 21.25
CA LYS A 30 -8.24 17.62 22.62
C LYS A 30 -9.68 17.12 22.70
N LYS A 31 -10.45 17.16 21.60
CA LYS A 31 -11.87 16.76 21.54
C LYS A 31 -12.09 15.25 21.38
N ASP A 32 -11.05 14.47 21.13
CA ASP A 32 -11.19 13.01 20.98
C ASP A 32 -11.84 12.42 22.25
N GLN A 33 -12.97 11.74 22.06
CA GLN A 33 -13.73 11.10 23.13
C GLN A 33 -13.20 9.69 23.37
N SER A 34 -13.25 9.26 24.63
CA SER A 34 -12.92 7.88 24.96
C SER A 34 -13.92 6.92 24.32
N LEU A 35 -13.41 5.85 23.71
CA LEU A 35 -14.15 4.72 23.18
C LEU A 35 -14.24 3.59 24.24
N ALA A 36 -14.49 3.98 25.50
CA ALA A 36 -14.54 3.06 26.64
C ALA A 36 -15.68 2.01 26.58
N TYR A 37 -16.51 2.01 25.55
CA TYR A 37 -17.51 0.96 25.33
C TYR A 37 -16.90 -0.33 24.78
N PHE A 38 -15.68 -0.30 24.23
CA PHE A 38 -14.94 -1.51 23.90
C PHE A 38 -14.46 -2.22 25.17
N ASP A 39 -14.42 -3.54 25.18
CA ASP A 39 -13.98 -4.34 26.34
C ASP A 39 -12.46 -4.55 26.39
N PHE A 40 -11.69 -3.80 25.60
CA PHE A 40 -10.23 -3.90 25.50
C PHE A 40 -9.52 -2.55 25.59
N TYR A 41 -8.21 -2.60 25.78
CA TYR A 41 -7.30 -1.47 25.69
C TYR A 41 -6.07 -1.84 24.84
N VAL A 42 -5.40 -0.83 24.28
CA VAL A 42 -4.18 -1.06 23.51
C VAL A 42 -2.95 -0.87 24.40
N ASP A 43 -2.14 -1.91 24.51
CA ASP A 43 -0.90 -1.94 25.29
C ASP A 43 0.32 -1.59 24.45
N LYS A 44 0.33 -2.04 23.17
CA LYS A 44 1.48 -1.88 22.29
C LYS A 44 1.07 -1.72 20.83
N VAL A 45 1.84 -0.90 20.12
CA VAL A 45 1.76 -0.71 18.67
C VAL A 45 3.01 -1.30 18.02
N TYR A 46 2.81 -2.10 16.98
CA TYR A 46 3.86 -2.61 16.09
C TYR A 46 3.70 -1.98 14.71
N ASP A 47 4.78 -1.39 14.20
CA ASP A 47 4.85 -0.92 12.82
C ASP A 47 5.48 -2.00 11.93
N LYS A 48 4.62 -2.75 11.24
CA LYS A 48 5.00 -3.73 10.22
C LYS A 48 4.64 -3.24 8.82
N ARG A 49 4.39 -1.92 8.66
CA ARG A 49 4.03 -1.36 7.37
C ARG A 49 5.14 -1.62 6.37
N GLN A 50 4.71 -1.87 5.15
CA GLN A 50 5.57 -2.02 3.99
C GLN A 50 6.36 -0.72 3.72
N MET A 51 5.67 0.42 3.79
CA MET A 51 6.23 1.76 3.70
C MET A 51 6.20 2.39 5.08
N ARG A 52 7.37 2.50 5.73
CA ARG A 52 7.49 3.07 7.09
C ARG A 52 7.91 4.53 7.09
N ASP A 53 8.53 4.98 6.01
CA ASP A 53 9.12 6.30 5.87
C ASP A 53 8.08 7.42 5.89
N ASN A 54 6.85 7.15 5.45
CA ASN A 54 5.71 8.08 5.49
C ASN A 54 4.38 7.31 5.61
N ILE A 55 3.25 8.01 5.68
CA ILE A 55 1.89 7.45 5.69
C ILE A 55 1.09 7.82 4.43
N GLY A 56 1.73 8.25 3.34
CA GLY A 56 1.06 8.58 2.08
C GLY A 56 1.32 10.01 1.62
N THR A 57 0.36 10.61 0.92
CA THR A 57 0.52 11.92 0.27
C THR A 57 -0.69 12.82 0.44
N VAL A 58 -0.45 14.11 0.55
CA VAL A 58 -1.48 15.16 0.61
C VAL A 58 -1.19 16.27 -0.40
N GLN A 59 -2.18 17.06 -0.80
CA GLN A 59 -1.99 18.25 -1.63
C GLN A 59 -1.85 19.48 -0.72
N THR A 60 -0.91 20.38 -0.99
CA THR A 60 -0.77 21.61 -0.20
C THR A 60 -0.51 22.83 -1.07
N GLY A 61 -1.01 23.99 -0.62
CA GLY A 61 -0.78 25.29 -1.24
C GLY A 61 -1.71 25.57 -2.42
N VAL A 62 -1.62 26.80 -2.95
CA VAL A 62 -2.52 27.34 -3.99
C VAL A 62 -2.42 26.59 -5.33
N ALA A 63 -1.34 25.82 -5.53
CA ALA A 63 -1.09 25.02 -6.72
C ALA A 63 -1.29 23.51 -6.50
N ASN A 64 -1.93 23.10 -5.39
CA ASN A 64 -2.19 21.69 -5.05
C ASN A 64 -0.95 20.79 -5.18
N THR A 65 0.20 21.28 -4.71
CA THR A 65 1.45 20.53 -4.77
C THR A 65 1.38 19.33 -3.83
N LYS A 66 1.46 18.12 -4.39
CA LYS A 66 1.50 16.88 -3.60
C LYS A 66 2.77 16.84 -2.74
N LYS A 67 2.63 16.53 -1.46
CA LYS A 67 3.70 16.31 -0.48
C LYS A 67 3.52 14.98 0.23
N LEU A 68 4.63 14.37 0.62
CA LEU A 68 4.60 13.23 1.53
C LEU A 68 4.06 13.64 2.90
N ALA A 69 3.31 12.75 3.52
CA ALA A 69 2.66 12.96 4.81
C ALA A 69 3.22 12.03 5.87
N ASP A 70 3.59 12.58 7.02
CA ASP A 70 4.07 11.85 8.20
C ASP A 70 3.13 12.09 9.38
N LEU A 71 3.21 11.24 10.40
CA LEU A 71 2.56 11.52 11.69
C LEU A 71 3.50 12.34 12.57
N GLU A 72 2.96 13.39 13.19
CA GLU A 72 3.69 14.23 14.14
C GLU A 72 4.27 13.36 15.27
N GLY A 73 5.59 13.42 15.48
CA GLY A 73 6.30 12.62 16.48
C GLY A 73 6.63 11.18 16.04
N GLY A 74 6.35 10.82 14.79
CA GLY A 74 6.59 9.51 14.22
C GLY A 74 5.45 8.52 14.47
N PHE A 75 5.41 7.47 13.64
CA PHE A 75 4.26 6.56 13.57
C PHE A 75 3.90 5.90 14.92
N VAL A 76 4.86 5.19 15.53
CA VAL A 76 4.60 4.41 16.75
C VAL A 76 4.22 5.31 17.91
N THR A 77 4.91 6.44 18.08
CA THR A 77 4.64 7.41 19.15
C THR A 77 3.25 8.02 19.00
N SER A 78 2.94 8.58 17.82
CA SER A 78 1.67 9.24 17.55
C SER A 78 0.47 8.29 17.71
N MET A 79 0.59 7.06 17.19
CA MET A 79 -0.42 6.02 17.36
C MET A 79 -0.60 5.64 18.83
N THR A 80 0.49 5.42 19.55
CA THR A 80 0.42 5.02 20.97
C THR A 80 -0.25 6.12 21.81
N GLU A 81 0.13 7.38 21.61
CA GLU A 81 -0.47 8.53 22.32
C GLU A 81 -1.97 8.64 22.04
N TYR A 82 -2.37 8.55 20.77
CA TYR A 82 -3.78 8.57 20.38
C TYR A 82 -4.56 7.41 21.01
N LEU A 83 -4.06 6.18 20.88
CA LEU A 83 -4.74 4.98 21.34
C LEU A 83 -4.85 4.92 22.87
N MET A 84 -3.83 5.37 23.61
CA MET A 84 -3.92 5.48 25.07
C MET A 84 -5.00 6.44 25.52
N LYS A 85 -5.28 7.48 24.72
CA LYS A 85 -6.35 8.44 25.00
C LYS A 85 -7.73 7.85 24.70
N VAL A 86 -7.91 7.23 23.52
CA VAL A 86 -9.24 6.76 23.11
C VAL A 86 -9.59 5.38 23.66
N LEU A 87 -8.62 4.50 23.91
CA LEU A 87 -8.78 3.16 24.45
C LEU A 87 -7.95 3.00 25.74
N PRO A 88 -8.27 3.76 26.81
CA PRO A 88 -7.49 3.74 28.03
C PRO A 88 -7.60 2.40 28.75
N LYS A 89 -6.51 2.02 29.43
CA LYS A 89 -6.49 0.85 30.30
C LYS A 89 -7.53 1.00 31.41
N ARG A 90 -8.34 -0.04 31.61
CA ARG A 90 -9.40 -0.11 32.63
C ARG A 90 -9.42 -1.49 33.26
N ASP A 91 -9.96 -1.57 34.47
CA ASP A 91 -10.12 -2.84 35.16
C ASP A 91 -11.06 -3.78 34.39
N GLY A 92 -10.64 -5.03 34.24
CA GLY A 92 -11.37 -6.05 33.48
C GLY A 92 -11.25 -5.92 31.96
N ALA A 93 -10.63 -4.86 31.42
CA ALA A 93 -10.43 -4.73 29.98
C ALA A 93 -9.33 -5.68 29.48
N ARG A 94 -9.60 -6.33 28.34
CA ARG A 94 -8.64 -7.18 27.63
C ARG A 94 -7.44 -6.38 27.14
N LYS A 95 -6.26 -6.96 27.30
CA LYS A 95 -5.00 -6.39 26.81
C LYS A 95 -4.80 -6.77 25.35
N ILE A 96 -4.81 -5.79 24.45
CA ILE A 96 -4.58 -5.97 23.02
C ILE A 96 -3.32 -5.24 22.59
N SER A 97 -2.56 -5.83 21.67
CA SER A 97 -1.58 -5.10 20.87
C SER A 97 -2.09 -4.91 19.44
N LEU A 98 -1.76 -3.80 18.81
CA LEU A 98 -2.08 -3.55 17.41
C LEU A 98 -0.83 -3.69 16.56
N CYS A 99 -0.93 -4.41 15.45
CA CYS A 99 0.13 -4.50 14.46
C CYS A 99 -0.34 -3.97 13.11
N PHE A 100 0.28 -2.88 12.67
CA PHE A 100 -0.09 -2.19 11.44
C PHE A 100 0.70 -2.74 10.27
N TYR A 101 0.00 -3.25 9.26
CA TYR A 101 0.57 -3.63 7.97
C TYR A 101 0.38 -2.56 6.91
N GLU A 102 -0.63 -1.70 7.09
CA GLU A 102 -0.83 -0.53 6.25
C GLU A 102 -1.45 0.60 7.09
N LEU A 103 -0.96 1.82 6.86
CA LEU A 103 -1.69 3.05 7.12
C LEU A 103 -1.32 4.01 5.99
N PHE A 104 -2.32 4.37 5.19
CA PHE A 104 -2.15 5.24 4.03
C PHE A 104 -3.18 6.35 4.04
N VAL A 105 -2.77 7.57 3.72
CA VAL A 105 -3.62 8.70 3.40
C VAL A 105 -3.35 9.22 2.00
N GLY A 106 -4.40 9.66 1.32
CA GLY A 106 -4.34 10.09 -0.06
C GLY A 106 -5.46 11.07 -0.41
N GLU A 107 -5.30 11.74 -1.55
CA GLU A 107 -6.29 12.68 -2.07
C GLU A 107 -6.50 12.42 -3.57
N GLU A 108 -7.76 12.21 -3.95
CA GLU A 108 -8.24 12.12 -5.32
C GLU A 108 -8.87 13.47 -5.71
N THR A 109 -8.56 13.97 -6.89
CA THR A 109 -9.18 15.18 -7.45
C THR A 109 -10.08 14.77 -8.61
N ASN A 110 -11.38 15.02 -8.48
CA ASN A 110 -12.32 14.90 -9.59
C ASN A 110 -12.42 16.24 -10.32
N TYR A 111 -11.73 16.36 -11.45
CA TYR A 111 -11.71 17.58 -12.27
C TYR A 111 -13.07 17.91 -12.91
N GLU A 112 -13.91 16.91 -13.17
CA GLU A 112 -15.23 17.15 -13.78
C GLU A 112 -16.21 17.77 -12.77
N GLU A 113 -16.09 17.37 -11.51
CA GLU A 113 -16.97 17.83 -10.42
C GLU A 113 -16.33 18.96 -9.58
N ASN A 114 -15.07 19.32 -9.84
CA ASN A 114 -14.26 20.22 -9.00
C ASN A 114 -14.27 19.80 -7.52
N GLU A 115 -14.17 18.49 -7.27
CA GLU A 115 -14.19 17.93 -5.93
C GLU A 115 -12.86 17.30 -5.56
N GLU A 116 -12.51 17.43 -4.28
CA GLU A 116 -11.40 16.69 -3.68
C GLU A 116 -11.96 15.66 -2.69
N ILE A 117 -11.45 14.43 -2.79
CA ILE A 117 -11.82 13.31 -1.93
C ILE A 117 -10.58 12.89 -1.16
N GLY A 118 -10.63 13.01 0.16
CA GLY A 118 -9.59 12.47 1.03
C GLY A 118 -9.87 11.03 1.39
N ILE A 119 -8.80 10.26 1.53
CA ILE A 119 -8.82 8.80 1.73
C ILE A 119 -7.92 8.47 2.90
N ALA A 120 -8.36 7.55 3.76
CA ALA A 120 -7.50 6.84 4.70
C ALA A 120 -7.78 5.34 4.62
N THR A 121 -6.71 4.53 4.57
CA THR A 121 -6.77 3.07 4.60
C THR A 121 -5.91 2.55 5.73
N ALA A 122 -6.40 1.55 6.46
CA ALA A 122 -5.61 0.86 7.48
C ALA A 122 -5.79 -0.66 7.38
N VAL A 123 -4.69 -1.40 7.55
CA VAL A 123 -4.70 -2.85 7.73
C VAL A 123 -4.03 -3.17 9.06
N VAL A 124 -4.80 -3.75 9.99
CA VAL A 124 -4.39 -3.90 11.39
C VAL A 124 -4.70 -5.30 11.91
N ASP A 125 -3.70 -5.91 12.53
CA ASP A 125 -3.86 -7.09 13.37
C ASP A 125 -4.11 -6.71 14.82
N PHE A 126 -5.07 -7.40 15.42
CA PHE A 126 -5.32 -7.42 16.84
C PHE A 126 -4.59 -8.63 17.41
N VAL A 127 -3.67 -8.40 18.34
CA VAL A 127 -2.78 -9.42 18.87
C VAL A 127 -3.01 -9.55 20.38
N GLU A 128 -3.23 -10.78 20.82
CA GLU A 128 -3.36 -11.12 22.24
C GLU A 128 -2.19 -11.97 22.70
N GLU A 129 -1.81 -11.79 23.96
CA GLU A 129 -0.89 -12.70 24.63
C GLU A 129 -1.69 -13.80 25.34
N LYS A 130 -1.55 -15.06 24.91
CA LYS A 130 -2.14 -16.24 25.57
C LYS A 130 -1.04 -17.23 25.87
N ASN A 131 -0.91 -17.63 27.14
CA ASN A 131 0.11 -18.59 27.60
C ASN A 131 1.56 -18.20 27.20
N GLY A 132 1.89 -16.91 27.25
CA GLY A 132 3.21 -16.38 26.87
C GLY A 132 3.48 -16.35 25.37
N GLN A 133 2.48 -16.61 24.53
CA GLN A 133 2.56 -16.51 23.07
C GLN A 133 1.71 -15.35 22.57
N LEU A 134 2.25 -14.57 21.65
CA LEU A 134 1.49 -13.56 20.93
C LEU A 134 0.74 -14.23 19.77
N LEU A 135 -0.56 -14.01 19.71
CA LEU A 135 -1.46 -14.60 18.72
C LEU A 135 -2.25 -13.49 18.04
N THR A 136 -2.23 -13.44 16.70
CA THR A 136 -3.20 -12.64 15.95
C THR A 136 -4.58 -13.25 16.16
N VAL A 137 -5.50 -12.47 16.73
CA VAL A 137 -6.90 -12.83 17.02
C VAL A 137 -7.89 -12.19 16.05
N GLY A 138 -7.43 -11.28 15.19
CA GLY A 138 -8.18 -10.75 14.06
C GLY A 138 -7.34 -9.83 13.19
N ARG A 139 -7.59 -9.84 11.87
CA ARG A 139 -7.00 -8.93 10.88
C ARG A 139 -8.12 -8.16 10.20
N PHE A 140 -8.04 -6.84 10.18
CA PHE A 140 -9.06 -5.98 9.60
C PHE A 140 -8.45 -4.98 8.65
N ALA A 141 -9.13 -4.76 7.53
CA ALA A 141 -8.78 -3.79 6.53
C ALA A 141 -9.98 -2.88 6.28
N GLU A 142 -9.77 -1.60 6.47
CA GLU A 142 -10.82 -0.59 6.36
C GLU A 142 -10.31 0.56 5.50
N THR A 143 -11.24 1.17 4.77
CA THR A 143 -11.01 2.40 3.99
C THR A 143 -12.12 3.39 4.26
N VAL A 144 -11.74 4.64 4.51
CA VAL A 144 -12.63 5.78 4.67
C VAL A 144 -12.33 6.77 3.56
N LYS A 145 -13.36 7.12 2.77
CA LYS A 145 -13.33 8.23 1.82
C LYS A 145 -14.26 9.33 2.30
N GLY A 146 -13.92 10.59 2.04
CA GLY A 146 -14.79 11.71 2.41
C GLY A 146 -14.44 13.01 1.70
N ARG A 147 -15.47 13.77 1.34
CA ARG A 147 -15.39 15.12 0.79
C ARG A 147 -15.29 16.14 1.92
N SER A 148 -14.53 17.21 1.72
CA SER A 148 -14.43 18.33 2.65
C SER A 148 -13.98 19.57 1.90
N ALA A 149 -14.34 20.76 2.40
CA ALA A 149 -13.78 22.02 1.89
C ALA A 149 -12.27 22.14 2.19
N ASP A 150 -11.80 21.46 3.23
CA ASP A 150 -10.38 21.27 3.55
C ASP A 150 -10.15 19.77 3.66
N VAL A 151 -9.69 19.14 2.57
CA VAL A 151 -9.45 17.70 2.54
C VAL A 151 -8.20 17.35 3.33
N THR A 152 -7.12 18.11 3.09
CA THR A 152 -5.80 17.93 3.69
C THR A 152 -5.83 18.05 5.21
N GLY A 153 -6.49 19.07 5.74
CA GLY A 153 -6.61 19.29 7.18
C GLY A 153 -7.53 18.29 7.89
N LYS A 154 -8.13 17.34 7.17
CA LYS A 154 -9.09 16.36 7.69
C LYS A 154 -8.57 14.91 7.65
N HIS A 155 -7.30 14.70 7.31
CA HIS A 155 -6.72 13.35 7.29
C HIS A 155 -6.63 12.73 8.68
N ASP A 156 -6.43 13.53 9.73
CA ASP A 156 -6.48 13.03 11.11
C ASP A 156 -7.86 12.42 11.43
N GLU A 157 -8.95 13.10 11.07
CA GLU A 157 -10.31 12.61 11.27
C GLU A 157 -10.56 11.30 10.50
N ARG A 158 -10.06 11.19 9.27
CA ARG A 158 -10.18 9.96 8.47
C ARG A 158 -9.36 8.81 9.04
N ILE A 159 -8.14 9.08 9.54
CA ILE A 159 -7.33 8.08 10.25
C ILE A 159 -8.07 7.60 11.50
N LYS A 160 -8.66 8.51 12.28
CA LYS A 160 -9.42 8.15 13.49
C LYS A 160 -10.65 7.30 13.14
N GLU A 161 -11.38 7.67 12.10
CA GLU A 161 -12.56 6.93 11.64
C GLU A 161 -12.20 5.54 11.09
N VAL A 162 -11.12 5.41 10.31
CA VAL A 162 -10.72 4.10 9.77
C VAL A 162 -10.30 3.15 10.89
N LEU A 163 -9.60 3.65 11.91
CA LEU A 163 -9.27 2.88 13.11
C LEU A 163 -10.50 2.48 13.91
N LYS A 164 -11.45 3.41 14.08
CA LYS A 164 -12.72 3.12 14.76
C LYS A 164 -13.51 2.02 14.05
N ARG A 165 -13.51 1.99 12.71
CA ARG A 165 -14.11 0.89 11.93
C ARG A 165 -13.42 -0.45 12.19
N CYS A 166 -12.09 -0.48 12.21
CA CYS A 166 -11.34 -1.68 12.60
C CYS A 166 -11.70 -2.15 14.02
N PHE A 167 -11.82 -1.23 14.99
CA PHE A 167 -12.22 -1.57 16.36
C PHE A 167 -13.64 -2.13 16.45
N ASN A 168 -14.58 -1.53 15.73
CA ASN A 168 -15.95 -2.03 15.64
C ASN A 168 -16.00 -3.43 15.00
N ALA A 169 -15.25 -3.64 13.92
CA ALA A 169 -15.17 -4.93 13.25
C ALA A 169 -14.59 -6.01 14.19
N PHE A 170 -13.52 -5.69 14.92
CA PHE A 170 -12.97 -6.57 15.95
C PHE A 170 -13.96 -6.89 17.08
N ASN A 171 -14.68 -5.88 17.56
CA ASN A 171 -15.68 -6.06 18.60
C ASN A 171 -16.84 -6.96 18.15
N ASN A 172 -17.21 -6.91 16.87
CA ASN A 172 -18.33 -7.68 16.32
C ASN A 172 -18.04 -9.17 16.11
N ILE A 173 -16.76 -9.57 16.02
CA ILE A 173 -16.40 -10.99 15.82
C ILE A 173 -16.18 -11.75 17.14
N GLN A 174 -16.29 -11.07 18.28
CA GLN A 174 -16.15 -11.67 19.60
C GLN A 174 -17.16 -12.81 19.80
N GLY A 175 -16.67 -14.06 19.85
CA GLY A 175 -17.48 -15.27 20.03
C GLY A 175 -17.40 -16.27 18.87
N SER A 176 -16.84 -15.87 17.72
CA SER A 176 -16.49 -16.81 16.63
C SER A 176 -15.11 -17.45 16.91
N LYS A 177 -14.87 -18.69 16.46
CA LYS A 177 -13.57 -19.36 16.62
C LYS A 177 -12.50 -18.55 15.86
N GLU A 178 -11.80 -17.69 16.59
CA GLU A 178 -10.65 -16.92 16.11
C GLU A 178 -9.65 -17.88 15.44
N SER A 179 -9.23 -17.56 14.22
CA SER A 179 -8.04 -18.19 13.64
C SER A 179 -6.83 -17.62 14.38
N GLN A 180 -6.41 -18.29 15.44
CA GLN A 180 -5.26 -17.90 16.24
C GLN A 180 -3.98 -18.25 15.47
N ILE A 181 -3.39 -17.24 14.83
CA ILE A 181 -2.12 -17.37 14.12
C ILE A 181 -1.02 -16.86 15.03
N ALA A 182 0.06 -17.61 15.17
CA ALA A 182 1.20 -17.17 15.98
C ALA A 182 1.79 -15.87 15.40
N PHE A 183 1.76 -14.80 16.20
CA PHE A 183 2.34 -13.52 15.85
C PHE A 183 3.79 -13.47 16.32
N ASN A 184 4.72 -13.19 15.40
CA ASN A 184 6.12 -13.01 15.74
C ASN A 184 6.55 -11.56 15.44
N PRO A 185 6.76 -10.72 16.48
CA PRO A 185 7.16 -9.33 16.30
C PRO A 185 8.55 -9.20 15.67
N ASN A 186 9.37 -10.25 15.76
CA ASN A 186 10.76 -10.29 15.33
C ASN A 186 10.97 -11.13 14.07
N LEU A 187 9.90 -11.51 13.34
CA LEU A 187 10.06 -12.18 12.04
C LEU A 187 11.05 -11.38 11.20
N PRO A 188 12.20 -11.96 10.81
CA PRO A 188 13.14 -11.28 9.94
C PRO A 188 12.43 -10.95 8.63
N GLU A 189 12.77 -9.81 8.03
CA GLU A 189 12.44 -9.52 6.64
C GLU A 189 12.71 -10.78 5.82
N VAL A 190 11.70 -11.24 5.10
CA VAL A 190 11.65 -12.60 4.57
C VAL A 190 12.92 -12.90 3.77
N LYS A 191 13.63 -13.97 4.14
CA LYS A 191 14.94 -14.30 3.54
C LYS A 191 14.86 -15.18 2.30
N ALA A 192 13.69 -15.77 2.01
CA ALA A 192 13.49 -16.65 0.86
C ALA A 192 12.61 -15.97 -0.18
N SER A 193 13.03 -15.96 -1.45
CA SER A 193 12.26 -15.35 -2.53
C SER A 193 10.87 -15.95 -2.52
N PRO A 194 9.82 -15.19 -2.20
CA PRO A 194 8.49 -15.77 -2.16
C PRO A 194 8.15 -16.15 -3.57
N GLY A 195 7.79 -17.41 -3.80
CA GLY A 195 7.31 -17.88 -5.10
C GLY A 195 6.08 -17.09 -5.57
N LEU A 196 5.48 -17.50 -6.67
CA LEU A 196 4.18 -16.96 -7.05
C LEU A 196 3.19 -17.20 -5.89
N PRO A 197 2.47 -16.18 -5.41
CA PRO A 197 1.42 -16.37 -4.40
C PRO A 197 0.40 -17.41 -4.88
N LYS A 198 -0.20 -18.16 -3.95
CA LYS A 198 -1.27 -19.12 -4.28
C LYS A 198 -2.46 -18.40 -4.92
N LYS A 199 -3.31 -19.11 -5.66
CA LYS A 199 -4.56 -18.53 -6.17
C LYS A 199 -5.38 -17.93 -5.02
N GLY A 200 -5.80 -16.68 -5.16
CA GLY A 200 -6.61 -15.97 -4.18
C GLY A 200 -6.41 -14.46 -4.19
N VAL A 201 -7.20 -13.78 -3.38
CA VAL A 201 -7.17 -12.32 -3.16
C VAL A 201 -6.42 -12.03 -1.87
N TYR A 202 -5.56 -11.01 -1.88
CA TYR A 202 -4.68 -10.66 -0.78
C TYR A 202 -4.96 -9.24 -0.31
N ILE A 203 -5.27 -9.09 0.97
CA ILE A 203 -5.57 -7.79 1.59
C ILE A 203 -4.31 -6.95 1.70
N SER A 204 -3.20 -7.56 2.12
CA SER A 204 -1.92 -6.90 2.35
C SER A 204 -0.76 -7.59 1.65
N PHE A 205 0.37 -6.90 1.58
CA PHE A 205 1.63 -7.52 1.14
C PHE A 205 2.02 -8.71 2.02
N ALA A 206 1.75 -8.63 3.33
CA ALA A 206 2.04 -9.72 4.25
C ALA A 206 1.23 -10.98 3.92
N ASP A 207 -0.05 -10.84 3.58
CA ASP A 207 -0.88 -11.99 3.15
C ASP A 207 -0.31 -12.65 1.88
N ALA A 208 0.14 -11.84 0.92
CA ALA A 208 0.74 -12.33 -0.32
C ALA A 208 2.06 -13.06 -0.06
N LEU A 209 2.86 -12.54 0.87
CA LEU A 209 4.14 -13.10 1.28
C LEU A 209 3.99 -14.42 2.06
N GLU A 210 2.97 -14.50 2.92
CA GLU A 210 2.63 -15.68 3.72
C GLU A 210 1.83 -16.72 2.90
N GLY A 211 1.29 -16.34 1.75
CA GLY A 211 0.45 -17.20 0.91
C GLY A 211 -0.89 -17.52 1.55
N THR A 212 -1.47 -16.56 2.26
CA THR A 212 -2.70 -16.64 3.05
C THR A 212 -3.81 -15.74 2.44
N PRO A 213 -4.42 -16.14 1.30
CA PRO A 213 -5.44 -15.31 0.67
C PRO A 213 -6.68 -15.16 1.54
N SER A 214 -7.30 -13.97 1.51
CA SER A 214 -8.54 -13.66 2.22
C SER A 214 -9.79 -14.22 1.51
N ALA A 215 -9.69 -14.47 0.20
CA ALA A 215 -10.75 -15.08 -0.59
C ALA A 215 -10.15 -15.91 -1.72
N THR A 216 -10.76 -17.06 -2.02
CA THR A 216 -10.36 -17.94 -3.14
C THR A 216 -11.33 -17.91 -4.31
N GLU A 217 -12.58 -17.51 -4.05
CA GLU A 217 -13.64 -17.40 -5.04
C GLU A 217 -13.77 -15.95 -5.51
N PHE A 218 -13.36 -15.70 -6.75
CA PHE A 218 -13.38 -14.40 -7.38
C PHE A 218 -13.34 -14.56 -8.91
N PHE A 219 -13.72 -13.52 -9.62
CA PHE A 219 -13.40 -13.37 -11.04
C PHE A 219 -12.84 -11.97 -11.30
N PHE A 220 -12.21 -11.82 -12.45
CA PHE A 220 -11.66 -10.54 -12.87
C PHE A 220 -11.93 -10.30 -14.35
N SER A 221 -11.92 -9.04 -14.74
CA SER A 221 -12.05 -8.62 -16.14
C SER A 221 -10.92 -7.69 -16.51
N GLN A 222 -10.48 -7.74 -17.76
CA GLN A 222 -9.49 -6.82 -18.31
C GLN A 222 -10.17 -5.73 -19.15
N LYS A 223 -9.75 -4.49 -18.96
CA LYS A 223 -10.13 -3.35 -19.82
C LYS A 223 -8.95 -2.40 -19.89
N ASP A 224 -8.53 -2.04 -21.10
CA ASP A 224 -7.43 -1.10 -21.33
C ASP A 224 -6.19 -1.48 -20.47
N GLU A 225 -5.72 -2.73 -20.61
CA GLU A 225 -4.55 -3.30 -19.90
C GLU A 225 -4.63 -3.28 -18.36
N ARG A 226 -5.75 -2.83 -17.81
CA ARG A 226 -6.05 -2.82 -16.37
C ARG A 226 -7.00 -3.97 -16.04
N TYR A 227 -6.83 -4.52 -14.86
CA TYR A 227 -7.66 -5.59 -14.35
C TYR A 227 -8.56 -5.06 -13.24
N MET A 228 -9.82 -5.47 -13.25
CA MET A 228 -10.79 -5.20 -12.19
C MET A 228 -11.15 -6.51 -11.50
N LEU A 229 -11.25 -6.49 -10.18
CA LEU A 229 -11.55 -7.65 -9.35
C LEU A 229 -13.00 -7.60 -8.84
N PHE A 230 -13.67 -8.75 -8.80
CA PHE A 230 -15.05 -8.86 -8.37
C PHE A 230 -15.27 -10.06 -7.46
N SER A 231 -16.20 -9.93 -6.52
CA SER A 231 -16.61 -11.03 -5.64
C SER A 231 -17.56 -12.00 -6.35
N GLU A 232 -17.48 -13.27 -5.97
CA GLU A 232 -18.51 -14.25 -6.30
C GLU A 232 -19.41 -14.54 -5.10
N PRO A 233 -20.71 -14.84 -5.32
CA PRO A 233 -21.45 -14.78 -6.59
C PRO A 233 -22.01 -13.38 -6.92
N ALA A 234 -21.88 -12.42 -6.00
CA ALA A 234 -22.58 -11.14 -6.07
C ALA A 234 -22.09 -10.19 -7.18
N ARG A 235 -20.93 -10.48 -7.79
CA ARG A 235 -20.29 -9.67 -8.85
C ARG A 235 -20.06 -8.22 -8.42
N MET A 236 -19.84 -7.99 -7.13
CA MET A 236 -19.55 -6.66 -6.62
C MET A 236 -18.07 -6.35 -6.84
N PRO A 237 -17.72 -5.13 -7.30
CA PRO A 237 -16.34 -4.69 -7.37
C PRO A 237 -15.64 -4.84 -6.02
N LEU A 238 -14.45 -5.43 -6.04
CA LEU A 238 -13.58 -5.57 -4.88
C LEU A 238 -12.47 -4.51 -4.95
N ALA A 239 -12.36 -3.72 -3.89
CA ALA A 239 -11.47 -2.57 -3.76
C ALA A 239 -10.59 -2.70 -2.51
N GLY A 240 -9.47 -1.97 -2.48
CA GLY A 240 -8.62 -1.90 -1.28
C GLY A 240 -7.77 -3.15 -0.98
N TYR A 241 -7.70 -4.10 -1.92
CA TYR A 241 -6.81 -5.27 -1.81
C TYR A 241 -5.40 -4.93 -2.33
N TYR A 242 -4.38 -5.54 -1.76
CA TYR A 242 -2.99 -5.43 -2.23
C TYR A 242 -2.80 -6.04 -3.63
N GLY A 243 -3.43 -7.18 -3.89
CA GLY A 243 -3.32 -7.89 -5.15
C GLY A 243 -4.14 -9.18 -5.17
N PHE A 244 -4.17 -9.85 -6.31
CA PHE A 244 -4.74 -11.18 -6.43
C PHE A 244 -3.87 -12.05 -7.33
N SER A 245 -3.89 -13.37 -7.13
CA SER A 245 -3.29 -14.33 -8.04
C SER A 245 -4.34 -15.27 -8.60
N ASP A 246 -4.29 -15.54 -9.90
CA ASP A 246 -5.09 -16.59 -10.54
C ASP A 246 -4.42 -17.98 -10.46
N GLY A 247 -3.23 -18.07 -9.84
CA GLY A 247 -2.40 -19.26 -9.75
C GLY A 247 -1.30 -19.34 -10.81
N SER A 248 -1.31 -18.47 -11.82
CA SER A 248 -0.28 -18.38 -12.87
C SER A 248 0.39 -17.00 -12.90
N VAL A 249 -0.38 -15.95 -12.62
CA VAL A 249 0.02 -14.55 -12.62
C VAL A 249 -0.37 -13.92 -11.29
N PHE A 250 0.42 -12.94 -10.85
CA PHE A 250 0.07 -12.08 -9.72
C PHE A 250 -0.25 -10.68 -10.24
N TYR A 251 -1.39 -10.14 -9.81
CA TYR A 251 -1.91 -8.85 -10.22
C TYR A 251 -1.82 -7.89 -9.04
N LEU A 252 -1.05 -6.82 -9.19
CA LEU A 252 -0.75 -5.85 -8.14
C LEU A 252 -1.69 -4.66 -8.23
N ASN A 253 -2.30 -4.29 -7.10
CA ASN A 253 -3.02 -3.03 -7.00
C ASN A 253 -2.03 -1.89 -6.80
N LEU A 254 -1.50 -1.37 -7.91
CA LEU A 254 -0.74 -0.13 -7.90
C LEU A 254 -1.67 1.09 -7.82
N GLY A 255 -2.93 0.95 -8.25
CA GLY A 255 -3.95 2.00 -8.14
C GLY A 255 -4.14 2.52 -6.71
N LYS A 256 -3.81 1.73 -5.67
CA LYS A 256 -3.82 2.20 -4.27
C LYS A 256 -2.98 3.45 -4.01
N TYR A 257 -1.94 3.71 -4.83
CA TYR A 257 -1.14 4.93 -4.74
C TYR A 257 -1.83 6.15 -5.38
N SER A 258 -2.73 5.95 -6.34
CA SER A 258 -3.55 7.00 -6.96
C SER A 258 -4.98 7.10 -6.39
N GLY A 259 -5.44 6.09 -5.64
CA GLY A 259 -6.83 5.96 -5.19
C GLY A 259 -7.71 5.08 -6.09
N ASP A 260 -7.16 4.64 -7.23
CA ASP A 260 -7.86 3.80 -8.20
C ASP A 260 -7.96 2.32 -7.77
N ASN A 261 -9.02 1.64 -8.22
CA ASN A 261 -9.26 0.22 -7.95
C ASN A 261 -8.97 -0.66 -9.17
N PHE A 262 -7.77 -0.50 -9.73
CA PHE A 262 -7.28 -1.33 -10.84
C PHE A 262 -6.01 -2.07 -10.45
N PHE A 263 -5.85 -3.24 -11.05
CA PHE A 263 -4.71 -4.11 -10.86
C PHE A 263 -3.92 -4.20 -12.16
N TYR A 264 -2.62 -4.35 -12.03
CA TYR A 264 -1.69 -4.54 -13.14
C TYR A 264 -1.10 -5.93 -13.06
N GLU A 265 -1.00 -6.57 -14.21
CA GLU A 265 -0.26 -7.82 -14.36
C GLU A 265 1.21 -7.61 -14.00
N SER A 266 1.79 -8.59 -13.28
CA SER A 266 3.18 -8.56 -12.88
C SER A 266 3.93 -9.81 -13.34
N HIS A 267 5.20 -9.62 -13.68
CA HIS A 267 6.09 -10.69 -14.10
C HIS A 267 7.25 -10.84 -13.11
N ALA A 268 7.53 -12.07 -12.67
CA ALA A 268 8.67 -12.32 -11.80
C ALA A 268 9.98 -12.18 -12.57
N ALA A 269 10.89 -11.33 -12.08
CA ALA A 269 12.27 -11.25 -12.55
C ALA A 269 13.21 -11.20 -11.34
N GLY A 270 13.78 -12.35 -10.97
CA GLY A 270 14.64 -12.45 -9.78
C GLY A 270 13.90 -12.11 -8.50
N ASP A 271 14.38 -11.11 -7.77
CA ASP A 271 13.79 -10.59 -6.54
C ASP A 271 12.71 -9.52 -6.76
N LYS A 272 12.36 -9.19 -8.02
CA LYS A 272 11.37 -8.17 -8.36
C LYS A 272 10.15 -8.77 -9.06
N TRP A 273 9.00 -8.15 -8.84
CA TRP A 273 7.89 -8.14 -9.78
C TRP A 273 8.08 -6.96 -10.72
N VAL A 274 7.91 -7.20 -12.02
CA VAL A 274 8.02 -6.21 -13.07
C VAL A 274 6.61 -5.90 -13.54
N VAL A 275 6.22 -4.63 -13.48
CA VAL A 275 4.90 -4.15 -13.85
C VAL A 275 5.06 -3.06 -14.89
N GLN A 276 4.34 -3.18 -16.01
CA GLN A 276 4.25 -2.13 -17.00
C GLN A 276 3.02 -1.27 -16.72
N ILE A 277 3.23 0.04 -16.58
CA ILE A 277 2.17 1.01 -16.39
C ILE A 277 2.11 1.89 -17.65
N PRO A 278 0.96 1.93 -18.34
CA PRO A 278 0.82 2.76 -19.52
C PRO A 278 0.76 4.24 -19.14
N ASN A 279 1.29 5.13 -19.98
CA ASN A 279 1.36 6.57 -19.74
C ASN A 279 -0.02 7.23 -19.57
N ARG A 280 -1.11 6.59 -20.03
CA ARG A 280 -2.46 7.10 -19.75
C ARG A 280 -2.78 7.18 -18.26
N ASP A 281 -2.10 6.40 -17.41
CA ASP A 281 -2.28 6.41 -15.96
C ASP A 281 -1.28 7.39 -15.29
N LYS A 282 -1.21 8.63 -15.81
CA LYS A 282 -0.26 9.67 -15.35
C LYS A 282 -0.33 9.96 -13.86
N ASP A 283 -1.52 9.93 -13.28
CA ASP A 283 -1.72 10.20 -11.85
C ASP A 283 -1.08 9.13 -10.97
N LEU A 284 -1.17 7.87 -11.38
CA LEU A 284 -0.48 6.75 -10.74
C LEU A 284 1.03 6.90 -10.87
N LEU A 285 1.52 7.18 -12.08
CA LEU A 285 2.94 7.39 -12.32
C LEU A 285 3.50 8.54 -11.48
N ALA A 286 2.75 9.62 -11.37
CA ALA A 286 3.12 10.76 -10.55
C ALA A 286 3.04 10.46 -9.04
N ALA A 287 2.11 9.62 -8.60
CA ALA A 287 2.02 9.17 -7.21
C ALA A 287 3.21 8.27 -6.84
N ILE A 288 3.52 7.27 -7.68
CA ILE A 288 4.71 6.41 -7.53
C ILE A 288 5.98 7.27 -7.56
N ALA A 289 6.06 8.23 -8.48
CA ALA A 289 7.20 9.14 -8.58
C ALA A 289 7.52 9.83 -7.24
N ARG A 290 6.50 10.34 -6.57
CA ARG A 290 6.68 11.14 -5.35
C ARG A 290 7.05 10.33 -4.10
N THR A 291 7.11 9.00 -4.19
CA THR A 291 7.59 8.17 -3.08
C THR A 291 9.11 8.30 -2.86
N ASP A 292 9.58 9.38 -2.20
CA ASP A 292 10.96 9.66 -1.69
C ASP A 292 12.18 9.38 -2.61
N ARG A 293 11.99 8.89 -3.85
CA ARG A 293 13.07 8.33 -4.68
C ARG A 293 13.11 8.82 -6.13
N PHE A 294 12.15 9.62 -6.60
CA PHE A 294 12.23 10.21 -7.95
C PHE A 294 12.72 11.67 -8.00
N GLY A 295 13.09 12.29 -6.88
CA GLY A 295 13.65 13.65 -6.93
C GLY A 295 12.80 14.67 -7.70
N GLY A 296 11.47 14.51 -7.71
CA GLY A 296 10.54 15.46 -8.36
C GLY A 296 10.51 15.42 -9.89
N ILE A 297 10.64 14.25 -10.52
CA ILE A 297 10.48 14.13 -11.98
C ILE A 297 9.13 14.68 -12.46
N TRP A 298 9.19 15.54 -13.48
CA TRP A 298 8.04 16.12 -14.17
C TRP A 298 7.31 15.06 -15.02
N ILE A 299 6.00 14.97 -14.84
CA ILE A 299 5.10 13.98 -15.48
C ILE A 299 5.14 14.08 -17.02
N ASP A 300 5.41 15.26 -17.55
CA ASP A 300 5.40 15.51 -19.00
C ASP A 300 6.64 14.98 -19.75
N ALA A 301 7.66 14.50 -19.02
CA ALA A 301 8.82 13.83 -19.60
C ALA A 301 8.71 12.30 -19.56
N ILE A 302 7.55 11.76 -19.14
CA ILE A 302 7.35 10.33 -18.94
C ILE A 302 6.99 9.65 -20.28
N PRO A 303 7.73 8.62 -20.71
CA PRO A 303 7.45 7.85 -21.94
C PRO A 303 6.08 7.17 -21.94
N ASP A 304 5.67 6.64 -23.10
CA ASP A 304 4.38 5.96 -23.32
C ASP A 304 4.10 4.77 -22.39
N GLN A 305 5.15 4.17 -21.81
CA GLN A 305 5.05 3.17 -20.76
C GLN A 305 6.20 3.34 -19.76
N VAL A 306 5.90 3.12 -18.48
CA VAL A 306 6.89 3.07 -17.41
C VAL A 306 6.94 1.68 -16.83
N VAL A 307 8.16 1.17 -16.64
CA VAL A 307 8.38 -0.06 -15.90
C VAL A 307 8.57 0.27 -14.44
N VAL A 308 7.73 -0.36 -13.61
CA VAL A 308 7.81 -0.31 -12.15
C VAL A 308 8.23 -1.67 -11.64
N LEU A 309 9.17 -1.67 -10.70
CA LEU A 309 9.69 -2.81 -9.99
C LEU A 309 9.09 -2.83 -8.60
N VAL A 310 8.56 -3.99 -8.20
CA VAL A 310 8.06 -4.23 -6.86
C VAL A 310 8.92 -5.31 -6.22
N ASP A 311 9.68 -4.92 -5.19
CA ASP A 311 10.54 -5.81 -4.45
C ASP A 311 9.73 -6.93 -3.79
N ARG A 312 10.07 -8.19 -4.08
CA ARG A 312 9.28 -9.35 -3.63
C ARG A 312 9.41 -9.61 -2.13
N TYR A 313 10.41 -9.06 -1.47
CA TYR A 313 10.67 -9.29 -0.04
C TYR A 313 10.07 -8.20 0.85
N SER A 314 10.17 -6.95 0.37
CA SER A 314 9.73 -5.77 1.09
C SER A 314 8.45 -5.16 0.53
N GLY A 315 7.98 -5.61 -0.63
CA GLY A 315 6.87 -5.03 -1.38
C GLY A 315 7.22 -3.69 -2.03
N LYS A 316 8.40 -3.14 -1.76
CA LYS A 316 8.79 -1.78 -2.13
C LYS A 316 8.64 -1.53 -3.63
N VAL A 317 7.97 -0.45 -3.97
CA VAL A 317 7.71 -0.03 -5.36
C VAL A 317 8.75 1.00 -5.77
N GLU A 318 9.40 0.81 -6.91
CA GLU A 318 10.39 1.74 -7.47
C GLU A 318 10.35 1.69 -9.01
N PRO A 319 10.69 2.77 -9.74
CA PRO A 319 10.81 2.71 -11.19
C PRO A 319 12.04 1.90 -11.55
N ALA A 320 12.02 1.24 -12.70
CA ALA A 320 13.23 0.63 -13.23
C ALA A 320 14.23 1.74 -13.63
N ASN A 321 15.46 1.67 -13.13
CA ASN A 321 16.59 2.46 -13.62
C ASN A 321 17.47 1.67 -14.61
N ASP A 322 18.43 2.33 -15.28
CA ASP A 322 19.36 1.69 -16.24
C ASP A 322 20.06 0.46 -15.65
N GLY A 323 20.50 0.54 -14.39
CA GLY A 323 21.13 -0.58 -13.70
C GLY A 323 20.18 -1.76 -13.49
N ASP A 324 18.90 -1.51 -13.21
CA ASP A 324 17.89 -2.56 -13.10
C ASP A 324 17.64 -3.24 -14.44
N VAL A 325 17.47 -2.44 -15.49
CA VAL A 325 17.22 -2.94 -16.85
C VAL A 325 18.39 -3.79 -17.32
N ARG A 326 19.63 -3.29 -17.18
CA ARG A 326 20.84 -4.05 -17.52
C ARG A 326 20.91 -5.37 -16.76
N ARG A 327 20.58 -5.38 -15.46
CA ARG A 327 20.56 -6.62 -14.66
C ARG A 327 19.50 -7.60 -15.17
N MET A 328 18.31 -7.11 -15.51
CA MET A 328 17.23 -7.96 -16.03
C MET A 328 17.56 -8.58 -17.39
N ILE A 329 18.21 -7.83 -18.29
CA ILE A 329 18.56 -8.31 -19.63
C ILE A 329 19.97 -8.90 -19.71
N ALA A 330 20.72 -8.96 -18.61
CA ALA A 330 22.11 -9.47 -18.59
C ALA A 330 22.24 -10.90 -19.10
N ALA A 331 21.20 -11.72 -18.92
CA ALA A 331 21.14 -13.09 -19.43
C ALA A 331 20.91 -13.19 -20.95
N PHE A 332 20.65 -12.06 -21.62
CA PHE A 332 20.34 -11.96 -23.05
C PHE A 332 21.34 -11.02 -23.73
N PRO A 333 22.53 -11.53 -24.14
CA PRO A 333 23.63 -10.70 -24.64
C PRO A 333 23.25 -9.79 -25.82
N ASP A 334 22.37 -10.27 -26.71
CA ASP A 334 21.90 -9.49 -27.86
C ASP A 334 21.05 -8.30 -27.42
N LEU A 335 20.11 -8.48 -26.49
CA LEU A 335 19.30 -7.39 -25.92
C LEU A 335 20.17 -6.41 -25.13
N LEU A 336 21.14 -6.90 -24.36
CA LEU A 336 22.06 -6.05 -23.61
C LEU A 336 22.92 -5.18 -24.53
N LYS A 337 23.38 -5.76 -25.65
CA LYS A 337 24.14 -5.04 -26.68
C LYS A 337 23.27 -3.97 -27.34
N GLU A 338 22.04 -4.30 -27.68
CA GLU A 338 21.08 -3.38 -28.29
C GLU A 338 20.74 -2.22 -27.35
N TYR A 339 20.40 -2.53 -26.09
CA TYR A 339 20.13 -1.54 -25.05
C TYR A 339 21.33 -0.62 -24.76
N SER A 340 22.56 -1.16 -24.82
CA SER A 340 23.77 -0.36 -24.61
C SER A 340 24.08 0.55 -25.80
N ALA A 341 23.68 0.18 -27.02
CA ALA A 341 23.93 0.97 -28.23
C ALA A 341 23.04 2.21 -28.32
N THR A 342 21.95 2.27 -27.56
CA THR A 342 21.00 3.38 -27.56
C THR A 342 21.23 4.37 -26.41
N ASP A 343 22.35 4.29 -25.68
CA ASP A 343 22.58 5.03 -24.42
C ASP A 343 21.40 4.89 -23.43
N GLY A 344 20.75 3.72 -23.44
CA GLY A 344 19.56 3.45 -22.63
C GLY A 344 18.30 4.20 -23.06
N LYS A 345 18.32 4.92 -24.19
CA LYS A 345 17.15 5.52 -24.85
C LYS A 345 16.64 4.60 -25.96
N TYR A 346 15.89 3.58 -25.58
CA TYR A 346 15.30 2.67 -26.53
C TYR A 346 14.06 3.35 -27.17
N GLU A 347 14.25 3.99 -28.33
CA GLU A 347 13.16 4.51 -29.19
C GLU A 347 12.79 3.46 -30.24
N ALA A 348 11.48 3.31 -30.50
CA ALA A 348 10.92 2.34 -31.43
C ALA A 348 11.04 2.74 -32.88
#